data_AF-A0A933XPV3-F1
#
_entry.id   AF-A0A933XPV3-F1
#
_cell.length_a   1.000
_cell.length_b   1.000
_cell.length_c   1.000
_cell.angle_alpha   90.00
_cell.angle_beta   90.00
_cell.angle_gamma   90.00
#
_symmetry.space_group_name_H-M   'P 1'
#
loop_
_entity.id
_entity.type
_entity.pdbx_description
1 polymer ?
#
loop_
_entity_poly.entity_id
_entity_poly.type
_entity_poly.pdbx_seq_one_letter_code
_entity_poly.pdbx_strand_id
1 'polypeptide(L)'
;MTALSAPEGSAADPDQGVKSITASVDAGFHVHLWEDRTRGEQWVPSYDARALALMEDDFLRTASGNAVDSGRRTFEFRAVA
;
A
#
# COMPACT_ATOMS: atom_id res chain seq x y z
N MET A 1 4.14 -32.56 -26.98
CA MET A 1 4.48 -31.83 -25.74
C MET A 1 3.86 -30.45 -25.85
N THR A 2 2.74 -30.23 -25.18
CA THR A 2 2.00 -28.95 -25.21
C THR A 2 2.51 -28.10 -24.06
N ALA A 3 3.02 -26.91 -24.36
CA ALA A 3 3.41 -25.93 -23.35
C ALA A 3 2.15 -25.46 -22.60
N LEU A 4 2.17 -25.58 -21.28
CA LEU A 4 1.14 -25.02 -20.41
C LEU A 4 1.45 -23.52 -20.26
N SER A 5 0.72 -22.67 -20.99
CA SER A 5 0.77 -21.23 -20.77
C SER A 5 0.31 -20.94 -19.34
N ALA A 6 1.16 -20.29 -18.55
CA ALA A 6 0.78 -19.73 -17.27
C ALA A 6 -0.38 -18.76 -17.46
N PRO A 7 -1.37 -18.69 -16.56
CA PRO A 7 -2.40 -17.66 -16.66
C PRO A 7 -1.72 -16.30 -16.50
N GLU A 8 -1.74 -15.52 -17.58
CA GLU A 8 -1.49 -14.08 -17.56
C GLU A 8 -2.30 -13.47 -16.41
N GLY A 9 -1.66 -12.61 -15.64
CA GLY A 9 -2.20 -12.01 -14.42
C GLY A 9 -3.65 -11.61 -14.63
N SER A 10 -4.55 -12.35 -13.99
CA SER A 10 -5.97 -12.02 -13.94
C SER A 10 -6.06 -10.56 -13.53
N ALA A 11 -6.59 -9.71 -14.41
CA ALA A 11 -6.98 -8.37 -14.04
C ALA A 11 -7.85 -8.52 -12.79
N ALA A 12 -7.31 -8.12 -11.64
CA ALA A 12 -7.99 -8.25 -10.37
C ALA A 12 -9.31 -7.50 -10.50
N ASP A 13 -10.41 -8.13 -10.09
CA ASP A 13 -11.68 -7.45 -9.89
C ASP A 13 -11.38 -6.17 -9.06
N PRO A 14 -11.75 -4.97 -9.53
CA PRO A 14 -11.39 -3.73 -8.84
C PRO A 14 -11.86 -3.71 -7.39
N ASP A 15 -12.90 -4.48 -7.05
CA ASP A 15 -13.43 -4.61 -5.69
C ASP A 15 -12.67 -5.63 -4.82
N GLN A 16 -11.85 -6.52 -5.40
CA GLN A 16 -11.05 -7.50 -4.63
C GLN A 16 -9.93 -6.87 -3.78
N GLY A 17 -9.68 -5.56 -3.92
CA GLY A 17 -8.67 -4.81 -3.19
C GLY A 17 -9.21 -3.80 -2.17
N VAL A 18 -10.54 -3.60 -2.08
CA VAL A 18 -11.12 -2.56 -1.23
C VAL A 18 -11.23 -3.05 0.21
N LYS A 19 -10.60 -2.31 1.14
CA LYS A 19 -10.72 -2.54 2.58
C LYS A 19 -11.29 -1.30 3.25
N SER A 20 -12.37 -1.49 4.02
CA SER A 20 -12.97 -0.43 4.82
C SER A 20 -12.24 -0.27 6.15
N ILE A 21 -11.96 0.97 6.55
CA ILE A 21 -11.41 1.33 7.86
C ILE A 21 -12.41 2.27 8.53
N THR A 22 -12.86 1.92 9.73
CA THR A 22 -13.64 2.82 10.59
C THR A 22 -12.69 3.50 11.57
N ALA A 23 -12.65 4.83 11.54
CA ALA A 23 -11.82 5.63 12.43
C ALA A 23 -12.65 6.72 13.12
N SER A 24 -12.23 7.13 14.30
CA SER A 24 -12.79 8.32 14.96
C SER A 24 -12.20 9.58 14.33
N VAL A 25 -13.01 10.64 14.22
CA VAL A 25 -12.52 11.97 13.84
C VAL A 25 -11.41 12.39 14.82
N ASP A 26 -10.37 13.05 14.29
CA ASP A 26 -9.15 13.46 14.99
C ASP A 26 -8.26 12.34 15.55
N ALA A 27 -8.66 11.07 15.42
CA ALA A 27 -7.80 9.93 15.74
C ALA A 27 -6.95 9.53 14.52
N GLY A 28 -5.68 9.25 14.76
CA GLY A 28 -4.77 8.71 13.75
C GLY A 28 -5.08 7.23 13.46
N PHE A 29 -4.96 6.84 12.19
CA PHE A 29 -5.02 5.45 11.75
C PHE A 29 -3.94 5.15 10.72
N HIS A 30 -3.46 3.91 10.72
CA HIS A 30 -2.34 3.50 9.87
C HIS A 30 -2.81 2.65 8.70
N VAL A 31 -2.23 2.91 7.53
CA VAL A 31 -2.32 2.05 6.35
C VAL A 31 -0.94 1.47 6.09
N HIS A 32 -0.86 0.13 6.14
CA HIS A 32 0.38 -0.61 5.89
C HIS A 32 0.32 -1.29 4.53
N LEU A 33 1.29 -0.99 3.67
CA LEU A 33 1.43 -1.58 2.35
C LEU A 33 2.82 -2.18 2.18
N TRP A 34 2.93 -3.20 1.34
CA TRP A 34 4.22 -3.75 0.94
C TRP A 34 4.68 -3.08 -0.35
N GLU A 35 5.98 -2.78 -0.43
CA GLU A 35 6.65 -2.24 -1.62
C GLU A 35 7.85 -3.09 -1.97
N ASP A 36 8.11 -3.26 -3.26
CA ASP A 36 9.39 -3.69 -3.81
C ASP A 36 9.96 -2.58 -4.70
N ARG A 37 10.74 -1.68 -4.09
CA ARG A 37 11.29 -0.51 -4.78
C ARG A 37 12.37 -0.88 -5.79
N THR A 38 12.99 -2.05 -5.66
CA THR A 38 13.90 -2.57 -6.69
C THR A 38 13.18 -2.84 -8.01
N ARG A 39 11.86 -3.10 -7.95
CA ARG A 39 11.00 -3.29 -9.12
C ARG A 39 10.24 -2.01 -9.52
N GLY A 40 10.50 -0.89 -8.83
CA GLY A 40 9.75 0.35 -8.99
C GLY A 40 8.33 0.30 -8.42
N GLU A 41 8.01 -0.70 -7.59
CA GLU A 41 6.70 -0.83 -6.94
C GLU A 41 6.67 0.08 -5.72
N GLN A 42 6.17 1.31 -5.91
CA GLN A 42 6.02 2.31 -4.86
C GLN A 42 4.59 2.83 -4.81
N TRP A 43 4.00 2.90 -3.62
CA TRP A 43 2.66 3.42 -3.41
C TRP A 43 2.71 4.94 -3.23
N VAL A 44 1.77 5.63 -3.89
CA VAL A 44 1.56 7.07 -3.72
C VAL A 44 0.11 7.27 -3.28
N PRO A 45 -0.16 7.86 -2.11
CA PRO A 45 -1.51 8.03 -1.63
C PRO A 45 -2.25 9.10 -2.43
N SER A 46 -3.52 8.83 -2.75
CA SER A 46 -4.46 9.79 -3.34
C SER A 46 -5.72 9.80 -2.49
N TYR A 47 -6.07 10.96 -1.94
CA TYR A 47 -7.17 11.12 -0.99
C TYR A 47 -7.75 12.55 -1.04
N ASP A 48 -8.97 12.72 -0.53
CA ASP A 48 -9.55 14.05 -0.35
C ASP A 48 -8.93 14.74 0.86
N ALA A 49 -8.08 15.74 0.62
CA ALA A 49 -7.42 16.53 1.66
C ALA A 49 -8.38 17.37 2.51
N ARG A 50 -9.67 17.47 2.15
CA ARG A 50 -10.71 18.08 2.98
C ARG A 50 -11.27 17.13 4.04
N ALA A 51 -11.10 15.82 3.85
CA ALA A 51 -11.65 14.78 4.74
C ALA A 51 -10.56 14.01 5.49
N LEU A 52 -9.34 13.95 4.94
CA LEU A 52 -8.19 13.27 5.53
C LEU A 52 -6.96 14.16 5.48
N ALA A 53 -6.13 14.07 6.51
CA ALA A 53 -4.80 14.65 6.52
C ALA A 53 -3.75 13.53 6.72
N LEU A 54 -2.67 13.56 5.93
CA LEU A 54 -1.52 12.68 6.09
C LEU A 54 -0.60 13.24 7.18
N MET A 55 -0.41 12.48 8.25
CA MET A 55 0.37 12.87 9.43
C MET A 55 1.83 12.38 9.31
N GLU A 56 2.02 11.12 8.92
CA GLU A 56 3.34 10.49 8.77
C GLU A 56 3.40 9.58 7.54
N ASP A 57 4.59 9.42 6.97
CA ASP A 57 4.84 8.61 5.77
C ASP A 57 6.23 7.93 5.82
N ASP A 58 6.25 6.71 6.34
CA ASP A 58 7.46 5.97 6.66
C ASP A 58 7.65 4.74 5.76
N PHE A 59 8.92 4.39 5.50
CA PHE A 59 9.28 3.14 4.87
C PHE A 59 10.28 2.36 5.72
N LEU A 60 9.85 1.20 6.20
CA LEU A 60 10.70 0.26 6.91
C LEU A 60 11.18 -0.82 5.95
N ARG A 61 12.43 -0.69 5.51
CA ARG A 61 13.10 -1.70 4.69
C ARG A 61 13.18 -3.02 5.46
N THR A 62 12.86 -4.12 4.79
CA THR A 62 13.12 -5.46 5.32
C THR A 62 14.56 -5.83 5.02
N ALA A 63 15.34 -6.16 6.06
CA ALA A 63 16.71 -6.62 5.88
C ALA A 63 16.68 -7.99 5.18
N SER A 64 17.03 -8.00 3.91
CA SER A 64 17.33 -9.23 3.17
C SER A 64 18.81 -9.20 2.78
N GLY A 65 19.50 -10.35 2.84
CA GLY A 65 20.91 -10.46 2.46
C GLY A 65 21.18 -10.23 0.96
N ASN A 66 20.11 -10.05 0.18
CA ASN A 66 20.16 -9.72 -1.23
C ASN A 66 19.96 -8.20 -1.34
N ALA A 67 20.57 -7.52 -2.31
CA ALA A 67 20.49 -6.06 -2.47
C ALA A 67 19.08 -5.50 -2.81
N VAL A 68 18.02 -6.26 -2.50
CA VAL A 68 16.61 -5.92 -2.68
C VAL A 68 16.19 -4.84 -1.69
N ASP A 69 15.49 -3.82 -2.18
CA ASP A 69 14.89 -2.73 -1.42
C ASP A 69 13.37 -2.92 -1.33
N SER A 70 12.96 -3.98 -0.64
CA SER A 70 11.56 -4.22 -0.31
C SER A 70 11.29 -3.96 1.16
N GLY A 71 10.06 -3.58 1.48
CA GLY A 71 9.70 -3.26 2.85
C GLY A 71 8.26 -2.83 3.02
N ARG A 72 7.95 -2.44 4.25
CA ARG A 72 6.62 -1.95 4.62
C ARG A 72 6.60 -0.43 4.52
N ARG A 73 5.70 0.10 3.70
CA ARG A 73 5.29 1.51 3.72
C ARG A 73 4.17 1.69 4.74
N THR A 74 4.25 2.72 5.56
CA THR A 74 3.25 3.08 6.56
C THR A 74 2.82 4.53 6.31
N PHE A 75 1.54 4.72 6.02
CA PHE A 75 0.91 6.04 6.03
C PHE A 75 0.09 6.19 7.31
N GLU A 76 0.33 7.24 8.09
CA GLU A 76 -0.59 7.64 9.16
C GLU A 76 -1.53 8.73 8.63
N PHE A 77 -2.84 8.46 8.68
CA PHE A 77 -3.88 9.41 8.34
C PHE A 77 -4.66 9.82 9.58
N ARG A 78 -5.18 11.04 9.57
CA ARG A 78 -6.19 11.52 10.52
C ARG A 78 -7.43 11.97 9.76
N ALA A 79 -8.59 11.51 10.19
CA ALA A 79 -9.87 12.03 9.69
C ALA A 79 -10.15 13.42 10.27
N VAL A 80 -10.51 14.36 9.41
CA VAL A 80 -10.81 15.76 9.77
C VAL A 80 -12.28 16.09 9.50
N ALA A 81 -12.84 17.02 10.26
CA ALA A 81 -14.23 17.48 10.16
C ALA A 81 -14.36 18.80 9.39
#